data_AF-A0A524LKP0-F1
#
_entry.id   AF-A0A524LKP0-F1
#
_cell.length_a   1.000
_cell.length_b   1.000
_cell.length_c   1.000
_cell.angle_alpha   90.00
_cell.angle_beta   90.00
_cell.angle_gamma   90.00
#
_symmetry.space_group_name_H-M   'P 1'
#
loop_
_entity.id
_entity.type
_entity.pdbx_description
1 polymer ?
#
loop_
_entity_poly.entity_id
_entity_poly.type
_entity_poly.pdbx_seq_one_letter_code
_entity_poly.pdbx_strand_id
1 'polypeptide(L)'
;MVQYCPMIKGLCRGKSCDFWARVKIRKLSLDELVLSIRESIVECESTNSMSKDEAIREYWTQIGIKNMDRVCEEEPDLCSKMMDAEVLAKK
;
A
#
# COMPACT_ATOMS: atom_id res chain seq x y z
N MET A 1 -9.28 15.39 -5.54
CA MET A 1 -10.37 15.40 -6.55
C MET A 1 -10.60 13.98 -7.05
N VAL A 2 -11.86 13.53 -7.13
CA VAL A 2 -12.22 12.23 -7.73
C VAL A 2 -12.34 12.44 -9.24
N GLN A 3 -11.63 11.66 -10.04
CA GLN A 3 -11.66 11.70 -11.50
C GLN A 3 -12.04 10.31 -12.04
N TYR A 4 -12.83 10.28 -13.10
CA TYR A 4 -13.16 9.04 -13.78
C TYR A 4 -11.89 8.47 -14.45
N CYS A 5 -11.48 7.26 -14.10
CA CYS A 5 -10.32 6.60 -14.69
C CYS A 5 -10.77 5.64 -15.79
N PRO A 6 -10.45 5.90 -17.06
CA PRO A 6 -10.90 5.07 -18.19
C PRO A 6 -10.32 3.65 -18.17
N MET A 7 -9.16 3.43 -17.54
CA MET A 7 -8.56 2.09 -17.42
C MET A 7 -9.37 1.15 -16.51
N ILE A 8 -9.98 1.67 -15.44
CA ILE A 8 -10.82 0.88 -14.51
C ILE A 8 -12.32 1.14 -14.68
N LYS A 9 -12.69 1.97 -15.66
CA LYS A 9 -14.08 2.39 -15.92
C LYS A 9 -14.83 2.85 -14.67
N GLY A 10 -14.16 3.57 -13.77
CA GLY A 10 -14.69 3.89 -12.45
C GLY A 10 -14.10 5.15 -11.81
N LEU A 11 -14.66 5.53 -10.66
CA LEU A 11 -14.21 6.70 -9.87
C LEU A 11 -12.84 6.42 -9.24
N CYS A 12 -11.82 7.15 -9.66
CA CYS A 12 -10.44 7.06 -9.17
C CYS A 12 -10.05 8.39 -8.51
N ARG A 13 -9.39 8.37 -7.35
CA ARG A 13 -8.88 9.59 -6.69
C ARG A 13 -7.56 10.09 -7.31
N GLY A 14 -7.41 10.02 -8.63
CA GLY A 14 -6.16 10.36 -9.32
C GLY A 14 -5.03 9.37 -9.03
N LYS A 15 -3.83 9.86 -8.67
CA LYS A 15 -2.66 9.00 -8.40
C LYS A 15 -2.81 8.06 -7.19
N SER A 16 -3.80 8.29 -6.34
CA SER A 16 -4.06 7.54 -5.09
C SER A 16 -5.26 6.59 -5.21
N CYS A 17 -5.49 5.99 -6.39
CA CYS A 17 -6.52 4.97 -6.54
C CYS A 17 -5.92 3.57 -6.66
N ASP A 18 -6.71 2.58 -6.23
CA ASP A 18 -6.31 1.18 -6.04
C ASP A 18 -5.54 0.60 -7.24
N PHE A 19 -6.00 0.87 -8.46
CA PHE A 19 -5.30 0.46 -9.68
C PHE A 19 -3.89 1.06 -9.81
N TRP A 20 -3.75 2.37 -9.63
CA TRP A 20 -2.43 3.02 -9.73
C TRP A 20 -1.52 2.64 -8.57
N ALA A 21 -2.10 2.41 -7.40
CA ALA A 21 -1.39 1.86 -6.24
C ALA A 21 -0.80 0.48 -6.58
N ARG A 22 -1.59 -0.45 -7.12
CA ARG A 22 -1.12 -1.76 -7.56
C ARG A 22 -0.02 -1.66 -8.62
N VAL A 23 -0.21 -0.82 -9.64
CA VAL A 23 0.82 -0.57 -10.67
C VAL A 23 2.11 -0.04 -10.06
N LYS A 24 2.02 0.88 -9.08
CA LYS A 24 3.19 1.41 -8.38
C LYS A 24 3.91 0.33 -7.58
N ILE A 25 3.18 -0.47 -6.80
CA ILE A 25 3.74 -1.57 -5.99
C ILE A 25 4.40 -2.64 -6.87
N ARG A 26 3.82 -2.94 -8.04
CA ARG A 26 4.44 -3.87 -9.01
C ARG A 26 5.80 -3.37 -9.50
N LYS A 27 5.95 -2.06 -9.73
CA LYS A 27 7.18 -1.45 -10.23
C LYS A 27 8.28 -1.31 -9.18
N LEU A 28 7.92 -1.13 -7.92
CA LEU A 28 8.88 -1.04 -6.82
C LEU A 28 9.53 -2.40 -6.56
N SER A 29 10.78 -2.42 -6.17
CA SER A 29 11.42 -3.62 -5.62
C SER A 29 10.85 -3.97 -4.24
N LEU A 30 11.09 -5.20 -3.78
CA LEU A 30 10.72 -5.59 -2.41
C LEU A 30 11.45 -4.72 -1.38
N ASP A 31 12.74 -4.45 -1.59
CA ASP A 31 13.55 -3.62 -0.70
C ASP A 31 13.03 -2.18 -0.58
N GLU A 32 12.63 -1.57 -1.71
CA GLU A 32 12.03 -0.23 -1.70
C GLU A 32 10.71 -0.20 -0.93
N LEU A 33 9.87 -1.24 -1.06
CA LEU A 33 8.62 -1.34 -0.29
C LEU A 33 8.93 -1.47 1.21
N VAL A 34 9.88 -2.32 1.58
CA VAL A 34 10.29 -2.51 2.99
C VAL A 34 10.80 -1.21 3.59
N LEU A 35 11.66 -0.47 2.87
CA LEU A 35 12.17 0.82 3.32
C LEU A 35 11.05 1.84 3.53
N SER A 36 10.15 1.99 2.56
CA SER A 36 9.02 2.92 2.67
C SER A 36 8.06 2.56 3.82
N ILE A 37 7.80 1.27 4.05
CA ILE A 37 6.98 0.83 5.18
C ILE A 37 7.68 1.14 6.51
N ARG A 38 8.99 0.91 6.61
CA ARG A 38 9.77 1.23 7.81
C ARG A 38 9.78 2.72 8.12
N GLU A 39 9.97 3.56 7.10
CA GLU A 39 9.89 5.02 7.25
C GLU A 39 8.52 5.44 7.83
N SER A 40 7.44 4.87 7.29
CA SER A 40 6.08 5.13 7.80
C SER A 40 5.89 4.67 9.24
N ILE A 41 6.43 3.50 9.63
CA ILE A 41 6.40 3.02 11.03
C ILE A 41 7.13 4.00 11.96
N VAL A 42 8.34 4.44 11.58
CA VAL A 42 9.15 5.37 12.38
C VAL A 42 8.44 6.72 12.55
N GLU A 43 7.88 7.28 11.49
CA GLU A 43 7.09 8.52 11.55
C GLU A 43 5.87 8.39 12.47
N CYS A 44 5.25 7.22 12.53
CA CYS A 44 4.10 6.96 13.39
C CYS A 44 4.51 6.79 14.87
N GLU A 45 5.63 6.11 15.14
CA GLU A 45 6.20 5.96 16.49
C GLU A 45 6.56 7.31 17.11
N SER A 46 7.07 8.25 16.31
CA SER A 46 7.43 9.60 16.80
C SER A 46 6.24 10.50 17.08
N THR A 47 5.08 10.25 16.46
CA THR A 47 4.00 11.25 16.36
C THR A 47 2.71 10.84 17.07
N ASN A 48 2.31 9.57 17.01
CA ASN A 48 0.95 9.17 17.41
C ASN A 48 0.87 7.93 18.32
N SER A 49 1.98 7.36 18.79
CA SER A 49 1.99 6.14 19.62
C SER A 49 1.17 4.98 19.02
N MET A 50 1.09 4.90 17.68
CA MET A 50 0.31 3.86 16.99
C MET A 50 1.08 2.54 16.94
N SER A 51 0.33 1.44 16.84
CA SER A 51 0.93 0.13 16.64
C SER A 51 1.55 0.01 15.24
N LYS A 52 2.59 -0.83 15.08
CA LYS A 52 3.22 -1.11 13.79
C LYS A 52 2.20 -1.59 12.74
N ASP A 53 1.21 -2.39 13.15
CA ASP A 53 0.16 -2.90 12.27
C ASP A 53 -0.82 -1.81 11.80
N GLU A 54 -1.06 -0.78 12.61
CA GLU A 54 -1.85 0.38 12.19
C GLU A 54 -1.06 1.26 11.23
N ALA A 55 0.22 1.52 11.51
CA ALA A 55 1.09 2.29 10.63
C ALA A 55 1.19 1.65 9.23
N ILE A 56 1.32 0.32 9.16
CA ILE A 56 1.35 -0.42 7.89
C ILE A 56 0.02 -0.30 7.13
N ARG A 57 -1.12 -0.45 7.82
CA ARG A 57 -2.44 -0.29 7.19
C ARG A 57 -2.67 1.12 6.69
N GLU A 58 -2.21 2.11 7.43
CA GLU A 58 -2.29 3.51 7.02
C GLU A 58 -1.39 3.77 5.81
N TYR A 59 -0.16 3.27 5.78
CA TYR A 59 0.75 3.35 4.64
C TYR A 59 0.07 2.85 3.34
N TRP A 60 -0.52 1.65 3.37
CA TRP A 60 -1.21 1.11 2.20
C TRP A 60 -2.40 1.97 1.77
N THR A 61 -3.16 2.47 2.75
CA THR A 61 -4.30 3.37 2.52
C THR A 61 -3.86 4.69 1.88
N GLN A 62 -2.74 5.26 2.32
CA GLN A 62 -2.16 6.49 1.79
C GLN A 62 -1.66 6.32 0.34
N ILE A 63 -1.07 5.16 0.03
CA ILE A 63 -0.68 4.81 -1.35
C ILE A 63 -1.91 4.60 -2.24
N GLY A 64 -3.04 4.20 -1.65
CA GLY A 64 -4.33 4.09 -2.33
C GLY A 64 -4.90 2.69 -2.38
N ILE A 65 -4.26 1.71 -1.72
CA ILE A 65 -4.81 0.37 -1.50
C ILE A 65 -5.84 0.47 -0.38
N LYS A 66 -7.11 0.27 -0.72
CA LYS A 66 -8.21 0.40 0.26
C LYS A 66 -8.68 -0.93 0.81
N ASN A 67 -8.49 -1.99 0.04
CA ASN A 67 -8.96 -3.31 0.39
C ASN A 67 -7.90 -4.33 -0.01
N MET A 68 -7.09 -4.74 0.97
CA MET A 68 -6.04 -5.72 0.78
C MET A 68 -6.61 -7.09 0.37
N ASP A 69 -7.71 -7.51 0.98
CA ASP A 69 -8.36 -8.80 0.67
C ASP A 69 -8.71 -8.89 -0.82
N ARG A 70 -9.26 -7.80 -1.36
CA ARG A 70 -9.57 -7.72 -2.79
C ARG A 70 -8.33 -7.76 -3.69
N VAL A 71 -7.21 -7.18 -3.24
CA VAL A 71 -5.92 -7.32 -3.95
C VAL A 71 -5.46 -8.78 -3.93
N CYS A 72 -5.61 -9.47 -2.81
CA CYS A 72 -5.25 -10.89 -2.69
C CYS A 72 -6.13 -11.82 -3.51
N GLU A 73 -7.43 -11.52 -3.65
CA GLU A 73 -8.34 -12.26 -4.53
C GLU A 73 -8.04 -12.04 -6.01
N GLU A 74 -7.81 -10.79 -6.43
CA GLU A 74 -7.62 -10.44 -7.84
C GLU A 74 -6.17 -10.68 -8.32
N GLU A 75 -5.19 -10.54 -7.42
CA GLU A 75 -3.75 -10.57 -7.73
C GLU A 75 -2.91 -11.23 -6.60
N PRO A 76 -2.94 -12.57 -6.49
CA PRO A 76 -2.27 -13.29 -5.40
C PRO A 76 -0.74 -13.08 -5.35
N ASP A 77 -0.08 -12.92 -6.51
CA ASP A 77 1.36 -12.64 -6.57
C ASP A 77 1.71 -11.27 -5.99
N LEU A 78 0.87 -10.26 -6.26
CA LEU A 78 1.06 -8.91 -5.72
C LEU A 78 0.82 -8.90 -4.22
N CYS A 79 -0.24 -9.59 -3.77
CA CYS A 79 -0.52 -9.75 -2.36
C CYS A 79 0.64 -10.44 -1.62
N SER A 80 1.19 -11.53 -2.17
CA SER A 80 2.34 -12.22 -1.58
C SER A 80 3.53 -11.28 -1.40
N LYS A 81 3.86 -10.48 -2.43
CA LYS A 81 4.92 -9.47 -2.36
C LYS A 81 4.64 -8.40 -1.29
N MET A 82 3.41 -7.95 -1.16
CA MET A 82 3.02 -6.97 -0.14
C MET A 82 3.16 -7.56 1.26
N MET A 83 2.69 -8.79 1.48
CA MET A 83 2.81 -9.51 2.75
C MET A 83 4.28 -9.75 3.13
N ASP A 84 5.14 -10.12 2.18
CA ASP A 84 6.58 -10.26 2.41
C ASP A 84 7.19 -8.92 2.85
N ALA A 85 6.81 -7.82 2.21
CA ALA A 85 7.28 -6.48 2.57
C ALA A 85 6.85 -6.11 4.00
N GLU A 86 5.62 -6.42 4.40
CA GLU A 86 5.15 -6.17 5.76
C GLU A 86 5.93 -6.97 6.81
N VAL A 87 6.16 -8.27 6.56
CA VAL A 87 6.89 -9.15 7.47
C VAL A 87 8.33 -8.67 7.62
N LEU A 88 8.99 -8.31 6.52
CA LEU A 88 10.36 -7.80 6.53
C LEU A 88 10.48 -6.42 7.18
N ALA A 89 9.48 -5.56 7.02
CA ALA A 89 9.47 -4.23 7.63
C ALA A 89 9.28 -4.27 9.15
N LYS A 90 8.52 -5.25 9.67
CA LYS A 90 8.31 -5.46 11.11
C LYS A 90 9.54 -6.01 11.84
N LYS A 91 10.43 -6.68 11.11
CA LYS A 91 11.66 -7.29 11.59
C LYS A 91 12.76 -6.24 11.80
#